data_AF-A0A2T4RXR0-F1
#
_entry.id   AF-A0A2T4RXR0-F1
#
_cell.length_a   1.000
_cell.length_b   1.000
_cell.length_c   1.000
_cell.angle_alpha   90.00
_cell.angle_beta   90.00
_cell.angle_gamma   90.00
#
_symmetry.space_group_name_H-M   'P 1'
#
loop_
_entity.id
_entity.type
_entity.pdbx_description
1 polymer ?
#
loop_
_entity_poly.entity_id
_entity_poly.type
_entity_poly.pdbx_seq_one_letter_code
_entity_poly.pdbx_strand_id
1 'polypeptide(L)'
;MLDKNKLEKFNQQHLLELEKLMSSNEKENIASKLQSLDLSAILDLYESLYVEQSQNKTEEVSEATEVKYRVRKDYSTEELNDFYAQGIDAIKKGEFAVVLMAGGQGTRLGYD
;
A
#
# COMPACT_ATOMS: atom_id res chain seq x y z
N MET A 1 -26.42 -13.30 -0.53
CA MET A 1 -27.04 -12.37 -1.50
C MET A 1 -26.46 -11.00 -1.25
N LEU A 2 -26.04 -10.30 -2.30
CA LEU A 2 -25.38 -9.02 -2.18
C LEU A 2 -26.32 -7.93 -1.64
N ASP A 3 -25.79 -7.02 -0.79
CA ASP A 3 -26.54 -5.89 -0.25
C ASP A 3 -26.66 -4.79 -1.33
N LYS A 4 -27.81 -4.77 -2.00
CA LYS A 4 -28.13 -3.82 -3.05
C LYS A 4 -27.99 -2.37 -2.61
N ASN A 5 -28.48 -2.02 -1.41
CA ASN A 5 -28.46 -0.63 -0.92
C ASN A 5 -27.02 -0.15 -0.67
N LYS A 6 -26.19 -1.03 -0.08
CA LYS A 6 -24.76 -0.74 0.13
C LYS A 6 -24.05 -0.53 -1.21
N LEU A 7 -24.26 -1.42 -2.18
CA LEU A 7 -23.61 -1.31 -3.50
C LEU A 7 -24.10 -0.09 -4.28
N GLU A 8 -25.39 0.24 -4.19
CA GLU A 8 -25.96 1.43 -4.82
C GLU A 8 -25.35 2.72 -4.28
N LYS A 9 -25.16 2.81 -2.95
CA LYS A 9 -24.53 3.96 -2.30
C LYS A 9 -23.13 4.26 -2.86
N PHE A 10 -22.37 3.25 -3.26
CA PHE A 10 -21.00 3.39 -3.76
C PHE A 10 -20.88 3.21 -5.28
N ASN A 11 -22.00 3.26 -6.03
CA ASN A 11 -22.04 3.08 -7.48
C ASN A 11 -21.45 1.74 -7.99
N GLN A 12 -21.63 0.65 -7.23
CA GLN A 12 -21.10 -0.69 -7.52
C GLN A 12 -22.21 -1.69 -7.93
N GLN A 13 -23.32 -1.23 -8.51
CA GLN A 13 -24.48 -2.06 -8.86
C GLN A 13 -24.19 -3.11 -9.93
N HIS A 14 -23.14 -2.93 -10.73
CA HIS A 14 -22.73 -3.89 -11.76
C HIS A 14 -22.42 -5.29 -11.20
N LEU A 15 -22.06 -5.38 -9.92
CA LEU A 15 -21.84 -6.66 -9.23
C LEU A 15 -23.14 -7.48 -9.06
N LEU A 16 -24.30 -6.81 -8.96
CA LEU A 16 -25.60 -7.48 -8.87
C LEU A 16 -25.97 -8.18 -10.18
N GLU A 17 -25.58 -7.61 -11.32
CA GLU A 17 -25.81 -8.23 -12.63
C GLU A 17 -24.91 -9.46 -12.82
N LEU A 18 -23.66 -9.38 -12.37
CA LEU A 18 -22.72 -10.51 -12.40
C LEU A 18 -23.15 -11.64 -11.45
N GLU A 19 -23.72 -11.32 -10.28
CA GLU A 19 -24.24 -12.32 -9.32
C GLU A 19 -25.26 -13.26 -9.98
N LYS A 20 -26.06 -12.79 -10.96
CA LYS A 20 -27.06 -13.61 -11.65
C LYS A 20 -26.45 -14.78 -12.44
N LEU A 21 -25.19 -14.64 -12.88
CA LEU A 21 -24.49 -15.64 -13.69
C LEU A 21 -23.63 -16.60 -12.85
N MET A 22 -23.53 -16.37 -11.53
CA MET A 22 -22.66 -17.11 -10.63
C MET A 22 -23.33 -18.37 -10.04
N SER A 23 -22.52 -19.40 -9.81
CA SER A 23 -22.86 -20.55 -8.96
C SER A 23 -23.04 -20.14 -7.50
N SER A 24 -23.62 -21.03 -6.68
CA SER A 24 -23.82 -20.76 -5.25
C SER A 24 -22.51 -20.47 -4.51
N ASN A 25 -21.44 -21.23 -4.80
CA ASN A 25 -20.14 -21.02 -4.16
C ASN A 25 -19.52 -19.66 -4.54
N GLU A 26 -19.63 -19.26 -5.81
CA GLU A 26 -19.12 -17.96 -6.27
C GLU A 26 -19.88 -16.81 -5.60
N LYS A 27 -21.20 -16.92 -5.44
CA LYS A 27 -22.04 -15.96 -4.71
C LYS A 27 -21.64 -15.80 -3.25
N GLU A 28 -21.32 -16.90 -2.58
CA GLU A 28 -20.84 -16.87 -1.20
C GLU A 28 -19.46 -16.20 -1.09
N ASN A 29 -18.53 -16.56 -1.98
CA ASN A 29 -17.19 -16.00 -2.01
C ASN A 29 -17.19 -14.49 -2.25
N ILE A 30 -17.96 -14.01 -3.24
CA ILE A 30 -18.03 -12.58 -3.54
C ILE A 30 -18.71 -11.80 -2.41
N ALA A 31 -19.76 -12.36 -1.80
CA ALA A 31 -20.43 -11.74 -0.66
C ALA A 31 -19.47 -11.58 0.54
N SER A 32 -18.71 -12.63 0.87
CA SER A 32 -17.69 -12.58 1.92
C SER A 32 -16.60 -11.55 1.62
N LYS A 33 -16.12 -11.50 0.37
CA LYS A 33 -15.11 -10.53 -0.05
C LYS A 33 -15.62 -9.09 0.09
N LEU A 34 -16.84 -8.80 -0.35
CA LEU A 34 -17.45 -7.46 -0.25
C LEU A 34 -17.76 -7.04 1.19
N GLN A 35 -17.94 -7.98 2.11
CA GLN A 35 -18.04 -7.69 3.53
C GLN A 35 -16.68 -7.30 4.14
N SER A 36 -15.58 -7.90 3.66
CA SER A 36 -14.22 -7.59 4.13
C SER A 36 -13.67 -6.25 3.62
N LEU A 37 -14.26 -5.70 2.55
CA LEU A 37 -13.80 -4.47 1.91
C LEU A 37 -14.50 -3.25 2.51
N ASP A 38 -13.71 -2.18 2.70
CA ASP A 38 -14.22 -0.85 2.96
C ASP A 38 -14.46 -0.12 1.63
N LEU A 39 -15.71 -0.17 1.15
CA LEU A 39 -16.10 0.48 -0.10
C LEU A 39 -16.03 2.01 -0.03
N SER A 40 -16.14 2.60 1.17
CA SER A 40 -16.00 4.05 1.34
C SER A 40 -14.56 4.46 1.11
N ALA A 41 -13.63 3.80 1.79
CA ALA A 41 -12.20 4.07 1.64
C ALA A 41 -11.72 3.87 0.20
N ILE A 42 -12.26 2.86 -0.50
CA ILE A 42 -11.95 2.64 -1.92
C ILE A 42 -12.48 3.77 -2.80
N LEU A 43 -13.70 4.26 -2.56
CA LEU A 43 -14.27 5.38 -3.31
C LEU A 43 -13.47 6.66 -3.06
N ASP A 44 -13.16 6.97 -1.80
CA ASP A 44 -12.37 8.14 -1.42
C ASP A 44 -10.97 8.11 -2.07
N LEU A 45 -10.34 6.93 -2.14
CA LEU A 45 -9.05 6.75 -2.82
C LEU A 45 -9.18 7.02 -4.33
N TYR A 46 -10.25 6.54 -4.95
CA TYR A 46 -10.50 6.75 -6.38
C TYR A 46 -10.74 8.23 -6.69
N GLU A 47 -11.57 8.90 -5.90
CA GLU A 47 -11.90 10.31 -6.08
C GLU A 47 -10.65 11.18 -5.91
N SER A 48 -9.90 11.00 -4.82
CA SER A 48 -8.67 11.77 -4.58
C SER A 48 -7.59 11.56 -5.64
N LEU A 49 -7.36 10.32 -6.08
CA LEU A 49 -6.25 10.01 -7.02
C LEU A 49 -6.60 10.28 -8.48
N TYR A 50 -7.84 10.04 -8.90
CA TYR A 50 -8.20 10.07 -10.32
C TYR A 50 -9.15 11.21 -10.68
N VAL A 51 -10.07 11.58 -9.79
CA VAL A 51 -11.04 12.65 -10.08
C VAL A 51 -10.42 14.01 -9.74
N GLU A 52 -9.87 14.17 -8.54
CA GLU A 52 -9.36 15.46 -8.06
C GLU A 52 -8.00 15.82 -8.66
N GLN A 53 -7.04 14.88 -8.72
CA GLN A 53 -5.73 15.15 -9.34
C GLN A 53 -5.81 15.37 -10.86
N SER A 54 -6.80 14.79 -11.55
CA SER A 54 -6.99 15.09 -12.97
C SER A 54 -7.52 16.51 -13.21
N GLN A 55 -8.16 17.11 -12.20
CA GLN A 55 -8.69 18.47 -12.21
C GLN A 55 -7.65 19.51 -11.75
N ASN A 56 -6.78 19.15 -10.81
CA ASN A 56 -5.77 20.04 -10.21
C ASN A 56 -4.35 19.66 -10.66
N LYS A 57 -3.96 20.06 -11.87
CA LYS A 57 -2.60 19.88 -12.42
C LYS A 57 -1.57 20.93 -11.96
N THR A 58 -1.88 21.72 -10.95
CA THR A 58 -1.07 22.89 -10.57
C THR A 58 -0.68 22.82 -9.10
N GLU A 59 0.04 21.78 -8.71
CA GLU A 59 0.91 21.89 -7.55
C GLU A 59 2.32 22.22 -8.06
N GLU A 60 2.79 23.43 -7.78
CA GLU A 60 4.23 23.73 -7.87
C GLU A 60 4.94 22.72 -6.98
N VAL A 61 5.61 21.75 -7.61
CA VAL A 61 6.45 20.80 -6.90
C VAL A 61 7.55 21.62 -6.24
N SER A 62 7.47 21.80 -4.92
CA SER A 62 8.58 22.36 -4.16
C SER A 62 9.80 21.51 -4.47
N GLU A 63 10.85 22.11 -5.03
CA GLU A 63 12.09 21.38 -5.33
C GLU A 63 12.54 20.63 -4.07
N ALA A 64 12.74 19.32 -4.21
CA ALA A 64 13.22 18.50 -3.11
C ALA A 64 14.57 19.06 -2.65
N THR A 65 14.60 19.65 -1.45
CA THR A 65 15.84 20.16 -0.87
C THR A 65 16.79 19.00 -0.58
N GLU A 66 18.07 19.20 -0.85
CA GLU A 66 19.09 18.17 -0.64
C GLU A 66 19.19 17.79 0.85
N VAL A 67 19.01 16.50 1.14
CA VAL A 67 19.22 15.99 2.50
C VAL A 67 20.72 15.94 2.75
N LYS A 68 21.17 16.45 3.90
CA LYS A 68 22.57 16.34 4.32
C LYS A 68 23.01 14.88 4.30
N TYR A 69 24.02 14.57 3.51
CA TYR A 69 24.60 13.23 3.41
C TYR A 69 26.12 13.27 3.54
N ARG A 70 26.71 12.10 3.80
CA ARG A 70 28.14 11.86 3.63
C ARG A 70 28.32 10.50 2.96
N VAL A 71 29.35 10.36 2.15
CA VAL A 71 29.65 9.09 1.51
C VAL A 71 30.42 8.22 2.50
N ARG A 72 30.07 6.94 2.59
CA ARG A 72 30.71 5.98 3.53
C ARG A 72 32.24 6.00 3.47
N LYS A 73 32.82 6.26 2.29
CA LYS A 73 34.27 6.31 2.05
C LYS A 73 34.97 7.49 2.74
N ASP A 74 34.22 8.54 3.11
CA ASP A 74 34.77 9.77 3.70
C ASP A 74 34.87 9.66 5.23
N TYR A 75 34.34 8.60 5.84
CA TYR A 75 34.46 8.35 7.27
C TYR A 75 35.79 7.70 7.63
N SER A 76 36.33 8.13 8.75
CA SER A 76 37.47 7.45 9.38
C SER A 76 37.08 6.05 9.89
N THR A 77 38.08 5.21 10.10
CA THR A 77 37.88 3.89 10.70
C THR A 77 37.30 3.98 12.12
N GLU A 78 37.68 5.02 12.88
CA GLU A 78 37.15 5.27 14.23
C GLU A 78 35.64 5.56 14.19
N GLU A 79 35.19 6.50 13.35
CA GLU A 79 33.76 6.81 13.19
C GLU A 79 32.94 5.58 12.75
N LEU A 80 33.48 4.77 11.84
CA LEU A 80 32.80 3.54 11.38
C LEU A 80 32.67 2.50 12.51
N ASN A 81 33.70 2.37 13.35
CA ASN A 81 33.66 1.47 14.50
C ASN A 81 32.67 1.94 15.55
N ASP A 82 32.57 3.26 15.78
CA ASP A 82 31.60 3.84 16.71
C ASP A 82 30.16 3.59 16.26
N PHE A 83 29.86 3.80 14.98
CA PHE A 83 28.53 3.47 14.43
C PHE A 83 28.21 1.98 14.54
N TYR A 84 29.19 1.12 14.28
CA TYR A 84 29.02 -0.33 14.43
C TYR A 84 28.70 -0.70 15.90
N ALA A 85 29.46 -0.16 16.85
CA ALA A 85 29.26 -0.41 18.27
C ALA A 85 27.87 0.04 18.73
N GLN A 86 27.42 1.23 18.31
CA GLN A 86 26.08 1.73 18.59
C GLN A 86 24.98 0.81 18.03
N GLY A 87 25.13 0.34 16.79
CA GLY A 87 24.19 -0.60 16.18
C GLY A 87 24.10 -1.92 16.94
N ILE A 88 25.25 -2.48 17.36
CA ILE A 88 25.29 -3.71 18.16
C ILE A 88 24.63 -3.50 19.54
N ASP A 89 24.85 -2.36 20.18
CA ASP A 89 24.22 -2.03 21.46
C ASP A 89 22.69 -1.94 21.35
N ALA A 90 22.17 -1.26 20.33
CA ALA A 90 20.73 -1.19 20.05
C ALA A 90 20.12 -2.58 19.82
N ILE A 91 20.82 -3.44 19.06
CA ILE A 91 20.39 -4.84 18.86
C ILE A 91 20.34 -5.59 20.19
N LYS A 92 21.38 -5.48 21.03
CA LYS A 92 21.45 -6.14 22.34
C LYS A 92 20.36 -5.68 23.31
N LYS A 93 19.96 -4.41 23.22
CA LYS A 93 18.87 -3.82 24.01
C LYS A 93 17.47 -4.17 23.50
N GLY A 94 17.36 -4.80 22.34
CA GLY A 94 16.06 -5.09 21.71
C GLY A 94 15.39 -3.85 21.11
N GLU A 95 16.17 -2.80 20.79
CA GLU A 95 15.70 -1.54 20.22
C GLU A 95 15.70 -1.55 18.69
N PHE A 96 16.05 -2.68 18.07
CA PHE A 96 16.16 -2.84 16.63
C PHE A 96 15.23 -3.95 16.12
N ALA A 97 14.46 -3.64 15.06
CA ALA A 97 13.62 -4.59 14.34
C ALA A 97 13.78 -4.40 12.83
N VAL A 98 13.57 -5.48 12.06
CA VAL A 98 13.61 -5.45 10.60
C VAL A 98 12.21 -5.68 10.05
N VAL A 99 11.78 -4.82 9.13
CA VAL A 99 10.58 -5.02 8.31
C VAL A 99 11.03 -5.40 6.90
N LEU A 100 10.77 -6.64 6.51
CA LEU A 100 11.03 -7.11 5.15
C LEU A 100 9.81 -6.85 4.26
N MET A 101 9.96 -5.96 3.27
CA MET A 101 8.95 -5.74 2.24
C MET A 101 9.02 -6.86 1.18
N ALA A 102 8.23 -7.93 1.38
CA ALA A 102 8.17 -9.09 0.47
C ALA A 102 6.75 -9.37 -0.07
N GLY A 103 5.88 -8.35 -0.12
CA GLY A 103 4.49 -8.48 -0.57
C GLY A 103 4.27 -8.39 -2.09
N GLY A 104 5.31 -8.21 -2.89
CA GLY A 104 5.17 -8.10 -4.35
C GLY A 104 4.79 -9.45 -4.97
N GLN A 105 3.84 -9.43 -5.91
CA GLN A 105 3.33 -10.65 -6.57
C GLN A 105 4.39 -11.40 -7.41
N GLY A 106 5.51 -10.75 -7.78
CA GLY A 106 6.57 -11.41 -8.54
C GLY A 106 6.20 -11.75 -9.98
N THR A 107 5.12 -11.18 -10.54
CA THR A 107 4.61 -11.51 -11.89
C THR A 107 5.63 -11.35 -13.00
N ARG A 108 6.59 -10.41 -12.85
CA ARG A 108 7.69 -10.22 -13.82
C ARG A 108 8.75 -11.33 -13.78
N LEU A 109 8.77 -12.17 -12.75
CA LEU A 109 9.69 -13.29 -12.62
C LEU A 109 9.19 -14.55 -13.34
N GLY A 110 7.93 -14.58 -13.80
CA GLY A 110 7.39 -15.68 -14.60
C GLY A 110 7.24 -17.00 -13.83
N TYR A 111 7.06 -16.94 -12.52
CA TYR A 111 6.70 -18.11 -11.72
C TYR A 111 5.17 -18.20 -11.62
N ASP A 112 4.63 -19.38 -11.92
CA ASP A 112 3.23 -19.77 -11.71
C ASP A 112 2.98 -20.23 -10.26
#